data_AF-A0A7X8GZP7-F1
#
_entry.id   AF-A0A7X8GZP7-F1
#
_cell.length_a   1.000
_cell.length_b   1.000
_cell.length_c   1.000
_cell.angle_alpha   90.00
_cell.angle_beta   90.00
_cell.angle_gamma   90.00
#
_symmetry.space_group_name_H-M   'P 1'
#
loop_
_entity.id
_entity.type
_entity.pdbx_description
1 polymer ?
#
loop_
_entity_poly.entity_id
_entity_poly.type
_entity_poly.pdbx_seq_one_letter_code
_entity_poly.pdbx_strand_id
1 'polypeptide(L)'
;MNVFIINTPYHLLLSSQMKNDGDEIIVINDFNYDDSKFSSLLIESLFGKDRITIINGLRSYKKKVYKLKYALARDKNRIKDVFRNKTINNIILFNDVYPMTQSIVSYLKYKGDVIVVEEGVGLYRDTIKRFNLLYTVLGKYLFGSGYKNINRIGEHPKTTVILSNYPNYLNEVQKNKIFERLPSLDFSEISKSLGVKKISDANWFVAQPIVEDGILDLKTYLNLMELVISLIQRDGKRIIIKPHPREDILKYKYLEDNYFVSVCEDKDIPIELLVDSDEEIDVFSPGSSALLNISKLPNVQGYMIYDLFNVYSDLPVELIKSMNIRILKNWHDLESIYPDTNQGGYHERKSFK
;
A
#
# COMPACT_ATOMS: atom_id res chain seq x y z
N MET A 1 23.92 -1.06 -12.92
CA MET A 1 22.43 -1.12 -12.93
C MET A 1 21.93 -1.23 -11.50
N ASN A 2 20.73 -0.75 -11.25
CA ASN A 2 19.98 -0.98 -10.01
C ASN A 2 19.05 -2.20 -10.17
N VAL A 3 18.68 -2.81 -9.05
CA VAL A 3 17.66 -3.87 -9.00
C VAL A 3 16.53 -3.42 -8.09
N PHE A 4 15.31 -3.34 -8.62
CA PHE A 4 14.11 -3.01 -7.87
C PHE A 4 13.42 -4.28 -7.37
N ILE A 5 13.06 -4.34 -6.09
CA ILE A 5 12.27 -5.44 -5.51
C ILE A 5 10.86 -4.94 -5.21
N ILE A 6 9.88 -5.49 -5.92
CA ILE A 6 8.48 -5.03 -5.97
C ILE A 6 7.59 -6.03 -5.27
N ASN A 7 6.63 -5.54 -4.46
CA ASN A 7 5.67 -6.38 -3.74
C ASN A 7 4.21 -5.97 -3.99
N THR A 8 3.99 -4.79 -4.59
CA THR A 8 2.66 -4.23 -4.85
C THR A 8 2.65 -3.50 -6.20
N PRO A 9 1.48 -3.27 -6.82
CA PRO A 9 1.37 -2.43 -8.01
C PRO A 9 1.87 -0.99 -7.77
N TYR A 10 1.70 -0.47 -6.56
CA TYR A 10 2.19 0.86 -6.21
C TYR A 10 3.72 0.94 -6.19
N HIS A 11 4.41 -0.09 -5.68
CA HIS A 11 5.87 -0.15 -5.78
C HIS A 11 6.34 -0.10 -7.24
N LEU A 12 5.62 -0.77 -8.15
CA LEU A 12 5.95 -0.75 -9.57
C LEU A 12 5.80 0.65 -10.16
N LEU A 13 4.74 1.37 -9.78
CA LEU A 13 4.52 2.77 -10.15
C LEU A 13 5.67 3.66 -9.64
N LEU A 14 6.04 3.57 -8.37
CA LEU A 14 7.16 4.33 -7.80
C LEU A 14 8.48 4.03 -8.52
N SER A 15 8.79 2.74 -8.73
CA SER A 15 10.00 2.33 -9.43
C SER A 15 10.08 2.85 -10.85
N SER A 16 8.95 2.99 -11.53
CA SER A 16 8.94 3.46 -12.92
C SER A 16 9.40 4.91 -13.09
N GLN A 17 9.27 5.73 -12.04
CA GLN A 17 9.74 7.12 -11.98
C GLN A 17 11.22 7.23 -11.56
N MET A 18 11.77 6.17 -10.97
CA MET A 18 13.13 6.17 -10.42
C MET A 18 14.13 5.37 -11.25
N LYS A 19 13.64 4.56 -12.21
CA LYS A 19 14.48 3.66 -13.00
C LYS A 19 15.39 4.43 -13.95
N ASN A 20 16.55 3.84 -14.23
CA ASN A 20 17.39 4.20 -15.36
C ASN A 20 17.40 3.08 -16.41
N ASP A 21 17.94 3.38 -17.59
CA ASP A 21 18.15 2.37 -18.61
C ASP A 21 19.11 1.28 -18.13
N GLY A 22 18.69 0.02 -18.33
CA GLY A 22 19.42 -1.16 -17.89
C GLY A 22 19.10 -1.60 -16.46
N ASP A 23 18.24 -0.88 -15.73
CA ASP A 23 17.75 -1.34 -14.43
C ASP A 23 16.79 -2.52 -14.58
N GLU A 24 16.78 -3.39 -13.57
CA GLU A 24 16.06 -4.68 -13.58
C GLU A 24 15.04 -4.73 -12.44
N ILE A 25 13.98 -5.52 -12.62
CA ILE A 25 12.94 -5.71 -11.59
C ILE A 25 12.87 -7.17 -11.16
N ILE A 26 12.72 -7.38 -9.85
CA ILE A 26 12.24 -8.61 -9.26
C ILE A 26 10.84 -8.37 -8.68
N VAL A 27 9.83 -9.00 -9.27
CA VAL A 27 8.44 -8.94 -8.78
C VAL A 27 8.18 -10.10 -7.84
N ILE A 28 7.78 -9.80 -6.61
CA ILE A 28 7.26 -10.77 -5.66
C ILE A 28 5.74 -10.79 -5.80
N ASN A 29 5.23 -11.82 -6.48
CA ASN A 29 3.85 -11.90 -6.94
C ASN A 29 2.86 -12.24 -5.81
N ASP A 30 2.63 -11.31 -4.88
CA ASP A 30 1.59 -11.39 -3.84
C ASP A 30 0.26 -10.74 -4.23
N PHE A 31 0.27 -9.91 -5.28
CA PHE A 31 -0.87 -9.16 -5.81
C PHE A 31 -1.46 -9.78 -7.09
N ASN A 32 -1.01 -10.97 -7.49
CA ASN A 32 -1.49 -11.67 -8.68
C ASN A 32 -1.25 -10.89 -9.99
N TYR A 33 0.01 -10.58 -10.26
CA TYR A 33 0.51 -9.89 -11.44
C TYR A 33 -0.10 -10.39 -12.75
N ASP A 34 -0.26 -11.71 -12.92
CA ASP A 34 -0.76 -12.31 -14.17
C ASP A 34 -2.19 -11.89 -14.49
N ASP A 35 -3.00 -11.59 -13.47
CA ASP A 35 -4.37 -11.09 -13.62
C ASP A 35 -4.45 -9.54 -13.58
N SER A 36 -3.31 -8.87 -13.37
CA SER A 36 -3.24 -7.42 -13.23
C SER A 36 -2.95 -6.73 -14.57
N LYS A 37 -3.99 -6.26 -15.25
CA LYS A 37 -3.86 -5.49 -16.50
C LYS A 37 -2.99 -4.25 -16.31
N PHE A 38 -3.19 -3.51 -15.22
CA PHE A 38 -2.40 -2.33 -14.89
C PHE A 38 -0.92 -2.65 -14.76
N SER A 39 -0.58 -3.66 -13.95
CA SER A 39 0.83 -4.01 -13.70
C SER A 39 1.50 -4.53 -14.97
N SER A 40 0.79 -5.31 -15.77
CA SER A 40 1.29 -5.84 -17.05
C SER A 40 1.59 -4.70 -18.03
N LEU A 41 0.66 -3.76 -18.22
CA LEU A 41 0.86 -2.61 -19.12
C LEU A 41 2.01 -1.71 -18.65
N LEU A 42 2.12 -1.45 -17.34
CA LEU A 42 3.18 -0.62 -16.77
C LEU A 42 4.56 -1.25 -17.00
N ILE A 43 4.66 -2.58 -16.84
CA ILE A 43 5.88 -3.34 -17.12
C ILE A 43 6.25 -3.30 -18.61
N GLU A 44 5.27 -3.56 -19.49
CA GLU A 44 5.49 -3.64 -20.93
C GLU A 44 5.91 -2.29 -21.50
N SER A 45 5.26 -1.22 -21.04
CA SER A 45 5.52 0.15 -21.53
C SER A 45 6.83 0.75 -20.99
N LEU A 46 7.20 0.48 -19.73
CA LEU A 46 8.29 1.23 -19.08
C LEU A 46 9.57 0.43 -18.86
N PHE A 47 9.49 -0.87 -18.62
CA PHE A 47 10.67 -1.68 -18.28
C PHE A 47 11.09 -2.62 -19.42
N GLY A 48 10.13 -3.08 -20.23
CA GLY A 48 10.35 -4.11 -21.23
C GLY A 48 10.37 -5.51 -20.59
N LYS A 49 9.80 -6.50 -21.29
CA LYS A 49 9.57 -7.85 -20.75
C LYS A 49 10.85 -8.57 -20.30
N ASP A 50 11.97 -8.30 -20.97
CA ASP A 50 13.24 -9.00 -20.74
C ASP A 50 13.97 -8.58 -19.46
N ARG A 51 13.49 -7.54 -18.75
CA ARG A 51 14.14 -6.98 -17.55
C ARG A 51 13.45 -7.37 -16.25
N ILE A 52 12.64 -8.43 -16.28
CA ILE A 52 11.74 -8.77 -15.18
C ILE A 52 11.91 -10.21 -14.77
N THR A 53 12.04 -10.40 -13.46
CA THR A 53 12.07 -11.72 -12.82
C THR A 53 10.89 -11.83 -11.85
N ILE A 54 9.88 -12.63 -12.17
CA ILE A 54 8.66 -12.78 -11.35
C ILE A 54 8.76 -14.02 -10.48
N ILE A 55 8.91 -13.88 -9.16
CA ILE A 55 8.85 -14.99 -8.20
C ILE A 55 7.49 -15.02 -7.49
N ASN A 56 7.12 -16.19 -6.97
CA ASN A 56 5.90 -16.32 -6.19
C ASN A 56 6.06 -15.67 -4.81
N GLY A 57 5.06 -14.92 -4.37
CA GLY A 57 4.98 -14.42 -3.00
C GLY A 57 4.56 -15.48 -1.98
N LEU A 58 4.63 -15.14 -0.69
CA LEU A 58 4.26 -16.07 0.40
C LEU A 58 2.78 -16.48 0.34
N ARG A 59 1.90 -15.64 -0.23
CA ARG A 59 0.47 -15.95 -0.36
C ARG A 59 0.21 -17.22 -1.17
N SER A 60 1.04 -17.49 -2.17
CA SER A 60 0.96 -18.68 -3.02
C SER A 60 1.23 -19.99 -2.27
N TYR A 61 1.73 -19.91 -1.02
CA TYR A 61 2.13 -21.07 -0.21
C TYR A 61 1.25 -21.31 1.02
N LYS A 62 0.18 -20.53 1.26
CA LYS A 62 -0.64 -20.58 2.50
C LYS A 62 -1.01 -22.01 2.96
N LYS A 63 -1.38 -22.91 2.05
CA LYS A 63 -1.78 -24.31 2.37
C LYS A 63 -0.66 -25.34 2.15
N LYS A 64 0.51 -24.91 1.67
CA LYS A 64 1.59 -25.80 1.18
C LYS A 64 2.95 -25.33 1.69
N VAL A 65 3.05 -25.04 3.00
CA VAL A 65 4.28 -24.53 3.65
C VAL A 65 5.48 -25.46 3.42
N TYR A 66 5.28 -26.78 3.35
CA TYR A 66 6.37 -27.72 3.03
C TYR A 66 6.99 -27.50 1.64
N LYS A 67 6.21 -26.98 0.67
CA LYS A 67 6.72 -26.61 -0.66
C LYS A 67 7.47 -25.29 -0.66
N LEU A 68 7.28 -24.45 0.38
CA LEU A 68 7.90 -23.13 0.46
C LEU A 68 9.43 -23.25 0.39
N LYS A 69 10.05 -24.09 1.20
CA LYS A 69 11.52 -24.24 1.22
C LYS A 69 12.09 -24.62 -0.15
N TYR A 70 11.45 -25.57 -0.84
CA TYR A 70 11.87 -25.98 -2.18
C TYR A 70 11.70 -24.84 -3.19
N ALA A 71 10.56 -24.15 -3.14
CA ALA A 71 10.31 -23.01 -4.02
C ALA A 71 11.29 -21.86 -3.77
N LEU A 72 11.60 -21.54 -2.51
CA LEU A 72 12.61 -20.55 -2.15
C LEU A 72 13.99 -20.90 -2.72
N ALA A 73 14.38 -22.19 -2.64
CA ALA A 73 15.65 -22.64 -3.20
C ALA A 73 15.68 -22.51 -4.73
N ARG A 74 14.59 -22.88 -5.41
CA ARG A 74 14.44 -22.73 -6.86
C ARG A 74 14.50 -21.26 -7.28
N ASP A 75 13.72 -20.41 -6.62
CA ASP A 75 13.62 -18.98 -6.93
C ASP A 75 14.96 -18.27 -6.66
N LYS A 76 15.68 -18.67 -5.59
CA LYS A 76 17.05 -18.24 -5.32
C LYS A 76 18.01 -18.60 -6.46
N ASN A 77 17.98 -19.84 -6.94
CA ASN A 77 18.86 -20.27 -8.04
C ASN A 77 18.54 -19.49 -9.31
N ARG A 78 17.25 -19.36 -9.66
CA ARG A 78 16.82 -18.58 -10.83
C ARG A 78 17.29 -17.12 -10.75
N ILE A 79 17.12 -16.46 -9.61
CA ILE A 79 17.61 -15.09 -9.40
C ILE A 79 19.15 -15.05 -9.56
N LYS A 80 19.88 -15.98 -8.93
CA LYS A 80 21.34 -16.03 -9.08
C LYS A 80 21.78 -16.19 -10.52
N ASP A 81 21.08 -17.01 -11.31
CA ASP A 81 21.40 -17.23 -12.71
C ASP A 81 21.16 -15.97 -13.55
N VAL A 82 20.02 -15.29 -13.37
CA VAL A 82 19.71 -14.02 -14.04
C VAL A 82 20.76 -12.94 -13.76
N PHE A 83 21.25 -12.87 -12.52
CA PHE A 83 22.19 -11.83 -12.09
C PHE A 83 23.66 -12.28 -12.06
N ARG A 84 23.99 -13.50 -12.53
CA ARG A 84 25.34 -14.09 -12.40
C ARG A 84 26.45 -13.23 -12.99
N ASN A 85 26.19 -12.63 -14.15
CA ASN A 85 27.16 -11.85 -14.92
C ASN A 85 26.85 -10.35 -14.91
N LYS A 86 25.91 -9.90 -14.07
CA LYS A 86 25.49 -8.50 -13.99
C LYS A 86 26.12 -7.83 -12.78
N THR A 87 26.60 -6.59 -12.94
CA THR A 87 27.07 -5.79 -11.80
C THR A 87 25.91 -4.96 -11.24
N ILE A 88 25.44 -5.36 -10.06
CA ILE A 88 24.40 -4.63 -9.32
C ILE A 88 25.08 -3.52 -8.52
N ASN A 89 24.70 -2.28 -8.81
CA ASN A 89 25.15 -1.11 -8.06
C ASN A 89 24.35 -1.03 -6.77
N ASN A 90 23.04 -0.79 -6.87
CA ASN A 90 22.15 -0.68 -5.71
C ASN A 90 20.99 -1.68 -5.80
N ILE A 91 20.46 -2.05 -4.63
CA ILE A 91 19.17 -2.73 -4.51
C ILE A 91 18.17 -1.72 -3.95
N ILE A 92 17.09 -1.49 -4.67
CA ILE A 92 16.04 -0.56 -4.29
C ILE A 92 14.80 -1.38 -3.91
N LEU A 93 14.25 -1.12 -2.74
CA LEU A 93 13.10 -1.85 -2.22
C LEU A 93 12.20 -0.93 -1.40
N PHE A 94 10.98 -1.39 -1.12
CA PHE A 94 9.96 -0.60 -0.42
C PHE A 94 9.58 -1.22 0.94
N ASN A 95 9.96 -2.48 1.17
CA ASN A 95 9.62 -3.21 2.38
C ASN A 95 10.69 -4.26 2.70
N ASP A 96 11.60 -3.93 3.63
CA ASP A 96 12.62 -4.84 4.15
C ASP A 96 12.15 -5.65 5.36
N VAL A 97 10.92 -5.45 5.85
CA VAL A 97 10.29 -6.33 6.86
C VAL A 97 9.88 -7.66 6.23
N TYR A 98 9.57 -7.65 4.93
CA TYR A 98 9.05 -8.81 4.23
C TYR A 98 10.13 -9.91 4.04
N PRO A 99 9.87 -11.16 4.50
CA PRO A 99 10.91 -12.20 4.51
C PRO A 99 11.49 -12.54 3.14
N MET A 100 10.67 -12.52 2.08
CA MET A 100 11.15 -12.78 0.71
C MET A 100 12.13 -11.70 0.26
N THR A 101 11.83 -10.43 0.55
CA THR A 101 12.70 -9.30 0.21
C THR A 101 14.06 -9.46 0.90
N GLN A 102 14.09 -9.74 2.21
CA GLN A 102 15.34 -9.97 2.95
C GLN A 102 16.14 -11.15 2.40
N SER A 103 15.44 -12.22 2.00
CA SER A 103 16.03 -13.41 1.38
C SER A 103 16.74 -13.04 0.08
N ILE A 104 16.06 -12.34 -0.84
CA ILE A 104 16.61 -11.87 -2.13
C ILE A 104 17.83 -10.97 -1.92
N VAL A 105 17.71 -9.95 -1.08
CA VAL A 105 18.82 -9.04 -0.71
C VAL A 105 20.01 -9.83 -0.16
N SER A 106 19.77 -10.98 0.48
CA SER A 106 20.83 -11.82 1.03
C SER A 106 21.55 -12.72 0.05
N TYR A 107 21.01 -12.94 -1.15
CA TYR A 107 21.66 -13.78 -2.16
C TYR A 107 22.23 -13.00 -3.34
N LEU A 108 21.76 -11.77 -3.55
CA LEU A 108 22.30 -10.88 -4.56
C LEU A 108 23.68 -10.35 -4.14
N LYS A 109 24.60 -10.30 -5.09
CA LYS A 109 25.90 -9.63 -4.93
C LYS A 109 25.77 -8.23 -5.51
N TYR A 110 25.98 -7.22 -4.69
CA TYR A 110 25.89 -5.81 -5.06
C TYR A 110 27.08 -5.04 -4.51
N LYS A 111 27.42 -3.89 -5.12
CA LYS A 111 28.59 -3.07 -4.75
C LYS A 111 28.27 -1.85 -3.89
N GLY A 112 27.08 -1.28 -4.06
CA GLY A 112 26.61 -0.07 -3.39
C GLY A 112 25.60 -0.39 -2.30
N ASP A 113 24.49 0.34 -2.30
CA ASP A 113 23.57 0.40 -1.17
C ASP A 113 22.34 -0.49 -1.31
N VAL A 114 21.72 -0.79 -0.16
CA VAL A 114 20.33 -1.22 -0.13
C VAL A 114 19.49 -0.05 0.34
N ILE A 115 18.65 0.43 -0.57
CA ILE A 115 17.89 1.66 -0.46
C ILE A 115 16.43 1.30 -0.19
N VAL A 116 15.90 1.75 0.95
CA VAL A 116 14.47 1.70 1.24
C VAL A 116 13.81 2.98 0.76
N VAL A 117 12.75 2.85 -0.02
CA VAL A 117 11.95 3.98 -0.51
C VAL A 117 10.67 4.08 0.31
N GLU A 118 10.36 5.28 0.81
CA GLU A 118 9.08 5.57 1.46
C GLU A 118 7.90 5.32 0.49
N GLU A 119 7.06 4.34 0.81
CA GLU A 119 5.76 4.14 0.14
C GLU A 119 4.58 4.79 0.89
N GLY A 120 4.77 5.11 2.17
CA GLY A 120 3.76 5.70 3.05
C GLY A 120 4.00 5.36 4.52
N VAL A 121 2.93 5.25 5.32
CA VAL A 121 3.03 5.14 6.79
C VAL A 121 3.74 3.90 7.31
N GLY A 122 3.89 2.87 6.48
CA GLY A 122 4.63 1.66 6.83
C GLY A 122 6.06 1.94 7.31
N LEU A 123 6.66 3.04 6.82
CA LEU A 123 8.01 3.47 7.23
C LEU A 123 8.06 4.00 8.68
N TYR A 124 6.95 4.54 9.19
CA TYR A 124 6.90 5.26 10.47
C TYR A 124 6.18 4.50 11.59
N ARG A 125 5.64 3.31 11.31
CA ARG A 125 4.88 2.51 12.26
C ARG A 125 5.56 1.19 12.58
N ASP A 126 5.39 0.73 13.81
CA ASP A 126 5.81 -0.61 14.18
C ASP A 126 4.77 -1.66 13.75
N THR A 127 5.27 -2.82 13.34
CA THR A 127 4.44 -4.00 13.11
C THR A 127 4.47 -4.89 14.35
N ILE A 128 3.31 -5.11 14.95
CA ILE A 128 3.19 -6.01 16.10
C ILE A 128 3.10 -7.44 15.58
N LYS A 129 4.16 -8.23 15.84
CA LYS A 129 4.21 -9.64 15.48
C LYS A 129 3.89 -10.51 16.69
N ARG A 130 2.85 -11.33 16.58
CA ARG A 130 2.58 -12.40 17.55
C ARG A 130 3.70 -13.45 17.46
N PHE A 131 4.18 -13.99 18.58
CA PHE A 131 5.19 -15.07 18.62
C PHE A 131 6.59 -14.73 18.05
N ASN A 132 7.19 -13.61 18.48
CA ASN A 132 8.50 -13.14 18.00
C ASN A 132 9.62 -14.19 17.96
N LEU A 133 9.75 -15.03 18.99
CA LEU A 133 10.79 -16.07 19.05
C LEU A 133 10.60 -17.12 17.94
N LEU A 134 9.36 -17.58 17.76
CA LEU A 134 9.02 -18.59 16.76
C LEU A 134 9.29 -18.06 15.34
N TYR A 135 8.87 -16.82 15.05
CA TYR A 135 9.15 -16.17 13.77
C TYR A 135 10.65 -16.01 13.51
N THR A 136 11.44 -15.72 14.54
CA THR A 136 12.89 -15.60 14.41
C THR A 136 13.54 -16.92 14.03
N VAL A 137 13.17 -18.02 14.71
CA VAL A 137 13.72 -19.35 14.45
C VAL A 137 13.26 -19.89 13.09
N LEU A 138 11.95 -19.89 12.83
CA LEU A 138 11.39 -20.37 11.57
C LEU A 138 11.84 -19.52 10.38
N GLY A 139 11.91 -18.21 10.56
CA GLY A 139 12.35 -17.30 9.51
C GLY A 139 13.80 -17.56 9.11
N LYS A 140 14.71 -17.79 10.07
CA LYS A 140 16.09 -18.19 9.76
C LYS A 140 16.18 -19.54 9.05
N TYR A 141 15.34 -20.49 9.45
CA TYR A 141 15.29 -21.81 8.81
C TYR A 141 14.81 -21.74 7.35
N LEU A 142 13.79 -20.92 7.08
CA LEU A 142 13.18 -20.82 5.74
C LEU A 142 13.92 -19.84 4.82
N PHE A 143 14.27 -18.65 5.31
CA PHE A 143 14.81 -17.54 4.53
C PHE A 143 16.32 -17.34 4.74
N GLY A 144 16.96 -18.21 5.52
CA GLY A 144 18.40 -18.22 5.73
C GLY A 144 18.87 -17.33 6.88
N SER A 145 20.15 -17.43 7.20
CA SER A 145 20.77 -16.73 8.34
C SER A 145 20.73 -15.20 8.24
N GLY A 146 20.56 -14.66 7.03
CA GLY A 146 20.39 -13.23 6.78
C GLY A 146 19.05 -12.68 7.26
N TYR A 147 18.06 -13.53 7.53
CA TYR A 147 16.75 -13.10 8.00
C TYR A 147 16.81 -12.44 9.38
N LYS A 148 16.11 -11.30 9.50
CA LYS A 148 15.93 -10.56 10.74
C LYS A 148 14.45 -10.28 10.97
N ASN A 149 13.98 -10.66 12.16
CA ASN A 149 12.63 -10.32 12.60
C ASN A 149 12.59 -8.87 13.11
N ILE A 150 12.65 -7.92 12.19
CA ILE A 150 12.54 -6.47 12.47
C ILE A 150 11.07 -6.04 12.54
N ASN A 151 10.77 -4.93 13.21
CA ASN A 151 9.39 -4.51 13.44
C ASN A 151 8.98 -3.36 12.53
N ARG A 152 9.92 -2.57 12.01
CA ARG A 152 9.62 -1.42 11.17
C ARG A 152 10.40 -1.47 9.85
N ILE A 153 9.77 -0.96 8.78
CA ILE A 153 10.42 -0.83 7.47
C ILE A 153 11.63 0.08 7.62
N GLY A 154 12.75 -0.23 6.97
CA GLY A 154 13.98 0.53 7.07
C GLY A 154 14.82 0.18 8.29
N GLU A 155 14.48 -0.82 9.11
CA GLU A 155 15.34 -1.26 10.23
C GLU A 155 16.34 -2.34 9.84
N HIS A 156 16.21 -2.97 8.67
CA HIS A 156 17.05 -4.11 8.33
C HIS A 156 18.54 -3.71 8.32
N PRO A 157 19.47 -4.50 8.91
CA PRO A 157 20.89 -4.12 8.98
C PRO A 157 21.59 -3.94 7.62
N LYS A 158 21.02 -4.52 6.56
CA LYS A 158 21.54 -4.33 5.19
C LYS A 158 21.04 -3.06 4.53
N THR A 159 19.92 -2.50 4.99
CA THR A 159 19.40 -1.22 4.51
C THR A 159 20.31 -0.12 5.02
N THR A 160 21.01 0.56 4.11
CA THR A 160 22.01 1.60 4.40
C THR A 160 21.48 3.00 4.11
N VAL A 161 20.54 3.12 3.17
CA VAL A 161 19.92 4.39 2.75
C VAL A 161 18.41 4.32 2.89
N ILE A 162 17.78 5.40 3.37
CA ILE A 162 16.33 5.59 3.39
C ILE A 162 15.98 6.86 2.60
N LEU A 163 15.16 6.72 1.56
CA LEU A 163 14.54 7.84 0.85
C LEU A 163 13.21 8.17 1.53
N SER A 164 13.10 9.36 2.14
CA SER A 164 11.92 9.77 2.91
C SER A 164 11.64 11.26 2.77
N ASN A 165 10.39 11.67 2.91
CA ASN A 165 9.99 13.06 3.02
C ASN A 165 9.95 13.56 4.46
N TYR A 166 9.89 12.65 5.44
CA TYR A 166 9.66 12.99 6.85
C TYR A 166 10.66 12.28 7.78
N PRO A 167 11.98 12.52 7.62
CA PRO A 167 13.03 11.83 8.38
C PRO A 167 12.92 12.01 9.90
N ASN A 168 12.33 13.11 10.37
CA ASN A 168 12.21 13.41 11.80
C ASN A 168 11.32 12.40 12.56
N TYR A 169 10.47 11.64 11.86
CA TYR A 169 9.59 10.61 12.46
C TYR A 169 10.16 9.19 12.35
N LEU A 170 11.36 9.05 11.81
CA LEU A 170 12.09 7.78 11.84
C LEU A 170 12.49 7.45 13.29
N ASN A 171 12.58 6.16 13.63
CA ASN A 171 13.08 5.73 14.92
C ASN A 171 14.62 5.77 14.97
N GLU A 172 15.18 5.52 16.15
CA GLU A 172 16.63 5.59 16.37
C GLU A 172 17.43 4.60 15.50
N VAL A 173 16.88 3.41 15.22
CA VAL A 173 17.55 2.43 14.33
C VAL A 173 17.63 2.95 12.90
N GLN A 174 16.55 3.58 12.42
CA GLN A 174 16.47 4.17 11.09
C GLN A 174 17.31 5.46 10.98
N LYS A 175 17.35 6.29 12.02
CA LYS A 175 18.14 7.54 12.06
C LYS A 175 19.65 7.33 11.98
N ASN A 176 20.14 6.14 12.33
CA ASN A 176 21.54 5.76 12.18
C ASN A 176 21.95 5.45 10.72
N LYS A 177 21.06 5.68 9.75
CA LYS A 177 21.26 5.39 8.33
C LYS A 177 21.48 6.66 7.53
N ILE A 178 21.92 6.51 6.28
CA ILE A 178 21.97 7.63 5.35
C ILE A 178 20.52 7.99 4.98
N PHE A 179 20.19 9.26 5.14
CA PHE A 179 18.90 9.80 4.76
C PHE A 179 19.05 10.64 3.50
N GLU A 180 18.16 10.41 2.55
CA GLU A 180 18.00 11.29 1.39
C GLU A 180 16.53 11.64 1.22
N ARG A 181 16.29 12.82 0.65
CA ARG A 181 14.93 13.25 0.34
C ARG A 181 14.39 12.41 -0.80
N LEU A 182 13.18 11.87 -0.64
CA LEU A 182 12.47 11.23 -1.75
C LEU A 182 12.29 12.26 -2.90
N PRO A 183 12.68 11.93 -4.14
CA PRO A 183 12.45 12.84 -5.27
C PRO A 183 10.97 13.11 -5.45
N SER A 184 10.64 14.30 -5.96
CA SER A 184 9.26 14.60 -6.36
C SER A 184 8.86 13.64 -7.47
N LEU A 185 7.74 12.95 -7.30
CA LEU A 185 7.22 12.01 -8.28
C LEU A 185 6.05 12.66 -9.00
N ASP A 186 6.08 12.67 -10.33
CA ASP A 186 4.96 13.10 -11.16
C ASP A 186 4.44 11.93 -11.98
N PHE A 187 3.21 11.52 -11.69
CA PHE A 187 2.57 10.42 -12.39
C PHE A 187 1.70 10.85 -13.58
N SER A 188 1.71 12.13 -13.95
CA SER A 188 0.90 12.68 -15.05
C SER A 188 1.18 11.98 -16.38
N GLU A 189 2.45 11.83 -16.75
CA GLU A 189 2.86 11.18 -17.99
C GLU A 189 2.51 9.68 -18.02
N ILE A 190 2.64 9.00 -16.87
CA ILE A 190 2.28 7.58 -16.74
C ILE A 190 0.77 7.39 -16.83
N SER A 191 0.00 8.21 -16.13
CA SER A 191 -1.46 8.18 -16.18
C SER A 191 -1.94 8.35 -17.64
N LYS A 192 -1.37 9.31 -18.37
CA LYS A 192 -1.65 9.54 -19.79
C LYS A 192 -1.24 8.37 -20.67
N SER A 193 -0.05 7.82 -20.51
CA SER A 193 0.46 6.72 -21.36
C SER A 193 -0.31 5.42 -21.16
N LEU A 194 -0.82 5.18 -19.95
CA LEU A 194 -1.66 4.03 -19.62
C LEU A 194 -3.14 4.24 -19.94
N GLY A 195 -3.55 5.45 -20.34
CA GLY A 195 -4.95 5.78 -20.59
C GLY A 195 -5.81 5.70 -19.33
N VAL A 196 -5.23 5.93 -18.14
CA VAL A 196 -5.98 5.95 -16.88
C VAL A 196 -6.77 7.25 -16.82
N LYS A 197 -8.11 7.14 -16.79
CA LYS A 197 -9.00 8.29 -16.66
C LYS A 197 -9.07 8.72 -15.18
N LYS A 198 -8.68 9.96 -14.90
CA LYS A 198 -8.91 10.57 -13.59
C LYS A 198 -10.38 10.95 -13.39
N ILE A 199 -10.81 11.02 -12.13
CA ILE A 199 -12.19 11.32 -11.72
C ILE A 199 -12.16 12.46 -10.72
N SER A 200 -12.83 13.57 -11.06
CA SER A 200 -12.93 14.80 -10.25
C SER A 200 -14.21 14.88 -9.41
N ASP A 201 -15.29 14.24 -9.85
CA ASP A 201 -16.66 14.48 -9.39
C ASP A 201 -17.13 13.54 -8.25
N ALA A 202 -16.20 13.04 -7.44
CA ALA A 202 -16.53 12.06 -6.41
C ALA A 202 -15.61 12.13 -5.19
N ASN A 203 -16.22 11.89 -4.02
CA ASN A 203 -15.48 11.56 -2.80
C ASN A 203 -15.01 10.11 -2.87
N TRP A 204 -13.91 9.81 -2.19
CA TRP A 204 -13.28 8.49 -2.26
C TRP A 204 -13.26 7.79 -0.92
N PHE A 205 -13.51 6.49 -0.93
CA PHE A 205 -13.22 5.62 0.20
C PHE A 205 -12.11 4.63 -0.17
N VAL A 206 -10.91 4.82 0.39
CA VAL A 206 -9.77 3.92 0.18
C VAL A 206 -9.84 2.79 1.18
N ALA A 207 -10.31 1.65 0.70
CA ALA A 207 -10.49 0.47 1.54
C ALA A 207 -9.16 -0.22 1.88
N GLN A 208 -9.24 -1.06 2.91
CA GLN A 208 -8.15 -1.89 3.38
C GLN A 208 -8.69 -3.29 3.65
N PRO A 209 -7.85 -4.34 3.50
CA PRO A 209 -8.24 -5.74 3.64
C PRO A 209 -8.47 -6.17 5.10
N ILE A 210 -9.26 -5.39 5.84
CA ILE A 210 -9.59 -5.55 7.26
C ILE A 210 -10.32 -6.87 7.50
N VAL A 211 -11.24 -7.24 6.60
CA VAL A 211 -12.01 -8.49 6.69
C VAL A 211 -11.11 -9.68 6.33
N GLU A 212 -10.32 -9.56 5.27
CA GLU A 212 -9.43 -10.60 4.76
C GLU A 212 -8.26 -10.88 5.72
N ASP A 213 -7.86 -9.87 6.48
CA ASP A 213 -6.84 -9.97 7.53
C ASP A 213 -7.45 -10.39 8.89
N GLY A 214 -8.77 -10.57 8.97
CA GLY A 214 -9.49 -11.07 10.13
C GLY A 214 -9.57 -10.09 11.30
N ILE A 215 -9.46 -8.79 11.02
CA ILE A 215 -9.55 -7.71 12.02
C ILE A 215 -11.02 -7.47 12.40
N LEU A 216 -11.91 -7.43 11.40
CA LEU A 216 -13.37 -7.36 11.58
C LEU A 216 -14.04 -8.48 10.79
N ASP A 217 -15.21 -8.93 11.25
CA ASP A 217 -16.09 -9.74 10.42
C ASP A 217 -16.77 -8.89 9.34
N LEU A 218 -17.22 -9.54 8.26
CA LEU A 218 -17.80 -8.86 7.10
C LEU A 218 -19.04 -8.03 7.45
N LYS A 219 -19.91 -8.55 8.33
CA LYS A 219 -21.16 -7.86 8.69
C LYS A 219 -20.86 -6.57 9.45
N THR A 220 -19.98 -6.64 10.45
CA THR A 220 -19.54 -5.46 11.21
C THR A 220 -18.88 -4.43 10.30
N TYR A 221 -17.98 -4.86 9.40
CA TYR A 221 -17.32 -3.97 8.45
C TYR A 221 -18.34 -3.24 7.54
N LEU A 222 -19.30 -3.96 6.95
CA LEU A 222 -20.31 -3.36 6.07
C LEU A 222 -21.25 -2.40 6.81
N ASN A 223 -21.64 -2.71 8.05
CA ASN A 223 -22.46 -1.80 8.86
C ASN A 223 -21.72 -0.48 9.14
N LEU A 224 -20.42 -0.52 9.42
CA LEU A 224 -19.62 0.67 9.64
C LEU A 224 -19.44 1.49 8.34
N MET A 225 -19.21 0.80 7.22
CA MET A 225 -19.15 1.42 5.89
C MET A 225 -20.46 2.14 5.55
N GLU A 226 -21.61 1.50 5.80
CA GLU A 226 -22.94 2.07 5.58
C GLU A 226 -23.12 3.38 6.34
N LEU A 227 -22.73 3.42 7.62
CA LEU A 227 -22.81 4.63 8.44
C LEU A 227 -21.96 5.76 7.86
N VAL A 228 -20.72 5.46 7.47
CA VAL A 228 -19.81 6.44 6.86
C VAL A 228 -20.37 6.96 5.53
N ILE A 229 -20.80 6.07 4.64
CA ILE A 229 -21.38 6.39 3.33
C ILE A 229 -22.63 7.26 3.49
N SER A 230 -23.52 6.89 4.41
CA SER A 230 -24.77 7.62 4.67
C SER A 230 -24.54 9.05 5.14
N LEU A 231 -23.43 9.31 5.84
CA LEU A 231 -23.07 10.66 6.30
C LEU A 231 -22.47 11.47 5.14
N ILE A 232 -21.52 10.90 4.40
CA ILE A 232 -20.87 11.58 3.28
C ILE A 232 -21.87 11.93 2.17
N GLN A 233 -22.86 11.07 1.92
CA GLN A 233 -23.88 11.30 0.88
C GLN A 233 -24.78 12.52 1.13
N ARG A 234 -24.79 13.09 2.35
CA ARG A 234 -25.53 14.32 2.64
C ARG A 234 -25.02 15.52 1.83
N ASP A 235 -23.77 15.48 1.38
CA ASP A 235 -23.17 16.48 0.48
C ASP A 235 -23.65 16.35 -0.98
N GLY A 236 -24.43 15.32 -1.30
CA GLY A 236 -24.92 15.07 -2.67
C GLY A 236 -23.86 14.56 -3.66
N LYS A 237 -22.59 14.50 -3.26
CA LYS A 237 -21.52 13.91 -4.07
C LYS A 237 -21.60 12.38 -4.09
N ARG A 238 -21.24 11.80 -5.24
CA ARG A 238 -21.04 10.35 -5.37
C ARG A 238 -19.83 9.92 -4.54
N ILE A 239 -19.88 8.69 -4.02
CA ILE A 239 -18.73 8.05 -3.37
C ILE A 239 -18.19 6.93 -4.25
N ILE A 240 -16.87 6.88 -4.44
CA ILE A 240 -16.20 5.76 -5.08
C ILE A 240 -15.42 4.97 -4.03
N ILE A 241 -15.75 3.70 -3.88
CA ILE A 241 -14.95 2.76 -3.09
C ILE A 241 -13.80 2.27 -3.95
N LYS A 242 -12.57 2.45 -3.47
CA LYS A 242 -11.37 1.88 -4.07
C LYS A 242 -10.89 0.69 -3.23
N PRO A 243 -11.16 -0.56 -3.64
CA PRO A 243 -10.67 -1.74 -2.96
C PRO A 243 -9.14 -1.82 -3.00
N HIS A 244 -8.55 -2.39 -1.96
CA HIS A 244 -7.16 -2.84 -1.96
C HIS A 244 -7.01 -4.07 -2.88
N PRO A 245 -5.89 -4.25 -3.61
CA PRO A 245 -5.64 -5.39 -4.50
C PRO A 245 -5.92 -6.78 -3.91
N ARG A 246 -5.84 -6.90 -2.58
CA ARG A 246 -6.03 -8.16 -1.84
C ARG A 246 -7.49 -8.48 -1.52
N GLU A 247 -8.39 -7.51 -1.62
CA GLU A 247 -9.79 -7.64 -1.19
C GLU A 247 -10.65 -8.39 -2.20
N ASP A 248 -11.70 -9.02 -1.69
CA ASP A 248 -12.81 -9.49 -2.51
C ASP A 248 -13.70 -8.29 -2.87
N ILE A 249 -13.81 -8.00 -4.16
CA ILE A 249 -14.60 -6.85 -4.64
C ILE A 249 -16.10 -7.06 -4.46
N LEU A 250 -16.56 -8.31 -4.53
CA LEU A 250 -17.98 -8.65 -4.47
C LEU A 250 -18.60 -8.32 -3.12
N LYS A 251 -17.79 -8.17 -2.07
CA LYS A 251 -18.29 -7.80 -0.73
C LYS A 251 -18.92 -6.40 -0.69
N TYR A 252 -18.58 -5.52 -1.63
CA TYR A 252 -19.15 -4.18 -1.73
C TYR A 252 -20.44 -4.12 -2.53
N LYS A 253 -20.88 -5.22 -3.14
CA LYS A 253 -22.06 -5.22 -4.03
C LYS A 253 -23.32 -4.71 -3.34
N TYR A 254 -23.51 -5.09 -2.08
CA TYR A 254 -24.59 -4.56 -1.25
C TYR A 254 -24.60 -3.02 -1.17
N LEU A 255 -23.43 -2.39 -1.00
CA LEU A 255 -23.34 -0.94 -0.89
C LEU A 255 -23.60 -0.26 -2.23
N GLU A 256 -23.12 -0.84 -3.34
CA GLU A 256 -23.40 -0.34 -4.69
C GLU A 256 -24.90 -0.43 -5.04
N ASP A 257 -25.57 -1.50 -4.63
CA ASP A 257 -26.99 -1.73 -4.96
C ASP A 257 -27.96 -0.86 -4.14
N ASN A 258 -27.54 -0.39 -2.95
CA ASN A 258 -28.44 0.27 -1.99
C ASN A 258 -28.09 1.76 -1.73
N TYR A 259 -26.93 2.22 -2.20
CA TYR A 259 -26.46 3.59 -1.96
C TYR A 259 -25.92 4.21 -3.26
N PHE A 260 -25.82 5.54 -3.32
CA PHE A 260 -25.15 6.25 -4.41
C PHE A 260 -23.61 6.09 -4.34
N VAL A 261 -23.16 4.87 -4.56
CA VAL A 261 -21.78 4.40 -4.45
C VAL A 261 -21.41 3.69 -5.75
N SER A 262 -20.16 3.84 -6.19
CA SER A 262 -19.57 2.99 -7.23
C SER A 262 -18.33 2.30 -6.71
N VAL A 263 -18.05 1.08 -7.18
CA VAL A 263 -16.85 0.34 -6.81
C VAL A 263 -15.84 0.38 -7.95
N CYS A 264 -14.59 0.67 -7.65
CA CYS A 264 -13.51 0.64 -8.64
C CYS A 264 -13.11 -0.82 -8.93
N GLU A 265 -13.56 -1.33 -10.08
CA GLU A 265 -13.28 -2.69 -10.57
C GLU A 265 -11.77 -2.97 -10.72
N ASP A 266 -11.03 -2.01 -11.28
CA ASP A 266 -9.58 -2.09 -11.47
C ASP A 266 -8.83 -1.77 -10.17
N LYS A 267 -8.99 -2.64 -9.16
CA LYS A 267 -8.39 -2.47 -7.83
C LYS A 267 -6.85 -2.42 -7.81
N ASP A 268 -6.18 -2.78 -8.89
CA ASP A 268 -4.72 -2.72 -8.99
C ASP A 268 -4.18 -1.36 -9.40
N ILE A 269 -5.01 -0.47 -9.96
CA ILE A 269 -4.59 0.90 -10.26
C ILE A 269 -4.42 1.65 -8.93
N PRO A 270 -3.25 2.24 -8.63
CA PRO A 270 -3.07 3.07 -7.45
C PRO A 270 -4.00 4.29 -7.49
N ILE A 271 -4.53 4.70 -6.33
CA ILE A 271 -5.48 5.82 -6.26
C ILE A 271 -4.85 7.14 -6.72
N GLU A 272 -3.53 7.27 -6.57
CA GLU A 272 -2.73 8.40 -7.04
C GLU A 272 -2.86 8.65 -8.56
N LEU A 273 -3.30 7.65 -9.33
CA LEU A 273 -3.57 7.78 -10.77
C LEU A 273 -5.05 8.02 -11.10
N LEU A 274 -5.95 7.83 -10.14
CA LEU A 274 -7.40 7.85 -10.36
C LEU A 274 -8.06 9.16 -9.93
N VAL A 275 -7.49 9.85 -8.94
CA VAL A 275 -8.07 11.09 -8.41
C VAL A 275 -7.65 12.27 -9.28
N ASP A 276 -8.64 13.07 -9.66
CA ASP A 276 -8.42 14.36 -10.29
C ASP A 276 -8.58 15.48 -9.25
N SER A 277 -7.52 16.25 -9.04
CA SER A 277 -7.44 17.25 -7.97
C SER A 277 -7.89 18.65 -8.39
N ASP A 278 -8.55 18.77 -9.56
CA ASP A 278 -9.05 20.05 -10.07
C ASP A 278 -10.25 20.59 -9.26
N GLU A 279 -10.99 19.70 -8.58
CA GLU A 279 -12.11 20.02 -7.69
C GLU A 279 -11.84 19.61 -6.24
N GLU A 280 -12.64 20.12 -5.30
CA GLU A 280 -12.55 19.72 -3.89
C GLU A 280 -13.05 18.29 -3.67
N ILE A 281 -12.15 17.44 -3.17
CA ILE A 281 -12.40 16.01 -2.96
C ILE A 281 -12.05 15.61 -1.53
N ASP A 282 -12.99 14.93 -0.89
CA ASP A 282 -12.75 14.27 0.37
C ASP A 282 -12.36 12.79 0.15
N VAL A 283 -11.28 12.37 0.80
CA VAL A 283 -10.78 10.98 0.74
C VAL A 283 -10.78 10.36 2.13
N PHE A 284 -11.53 9.28 2.31
CA PHE A 284 -11.69 8.57 3.58
C PHE A 284 -10.90 7.28 3.58
N SER A 285 -10.28 6.93 4.70
CA SER A 285 -9.68 5.60 4.85
C SER A 285 -9.58 5.16 6.32
N PRO A 286 -9.79 3.87 6.63
CA PRO A 286 -9.49 3.28 7.94
C PRO A 286 -7.99 3.22 8.30
N GLY A 287 -7.10 3.89 7.55
CA GLY A 287 -5.66 3.90 7.79
C GLY A 287 -4.80 3.44 6.60
N SER A 288 -5.26 3.59 5.36
CA SER A 288 -4.47 3.29 4.16
C SER A 288 -3.28 4.24 4.03
N SER A 289 -2.11 3.70 3.66
CA SER A 289 -0.93 4.50 3.33
C SER A 289 -1.16 5.38 2.10
N ALA A 290 -2.02 4.96 1.18
CA ALA A 290 -2.33 5.75 -0.01
C ALA A 290 -2.97 7.10 0.34
N LEU A 291 -3.64 7.21 1.49
CA LEU A 291 -4.21 8.47 1.98
C LEU A 291 -3.12 9.56 2.13
N LEU A 292 -1.90 9.18 2.51
CA LEU A 292 -0.79 10.11 2.74
C LEU A 292 -0.28 10.71 1.44
N ASN A 293 -0.29 9.92 0.38
CA ASN A 293 0.20 10.35 -0.92
C ASN A 293 -0.86 11.19 -1.61
N ILE A 294 -2.12 10.75 -1.57
CA ILE A 294 -3.21 11.47 -2.23
C ILE A 294 -3.54 12.81 -1.58
N SER A 295 -3.42 12.92 -0.25
CA SER A 295 -3.68 14.18 0.47
C SER A 295 -2.59 15.24 0.26
N LYS A 296 -1.55 14.95 -0.54
CA LYS A 296 -0.57 15.95 -1.00
C LYS A 296 -1.04 16.67 -2.26
N LEU A 297 -2.04 16.14 -2.95
CA LEU A 297 -2.61 16.77 -4.14
C LEU A 297 -3.38 18.05 -3.73
N PRO A 298 -3.42 19.08 -4.59
CA PRO A 298 -4.24 20.26 -4.33
C PRO A 298 -5.71 19.87 -4.17
N ASN A 299 -6.49 20.62 -3.40
CA ASN A 299 -7.93 20.41 -3.23
C ASN A 299 -8.35 19.01 -2.71
N VAL A 300 -7.42 18.16 -2.27
CA VAL A 300 -7.73 16.86 -1.67
C VAL A 300 -7.59 16.96 -0.15
N GLN A 301 -8.70 16.73 0.56
CA GLN A 301 -8.73 16.63 2.02
C GLN A 301 -8.83 15.16 2.44
N GLY A 302 -7.81 14.68 3.15
CA GLY A 302 -7.80 13.32 3.69
C GLY A 302 -8.49 13.22 5.04
N TYR A 303 -9.19 12.12 5.29
CA TYR A 303 -9.78 11.77 6.58
C TYR A 303 -9.40 10.35 6.97
N MET A 304 -8.71 10.24 8.11
CA MET A 304 -8.36 8.97 8.70
C MET A 304 -9.42 8.59 9.74
N ILE A 305 -10.07 7.45 9.55
CA ILE A 305 -11.24 7.01 10.32
C ILE A 305 -11.01 5.67 11.04
N TYR A 306 -9.75 5.35 11.35
CA TYR A 306 -9.39 4.05 11.95
C TYR A 306 -10.09 3.81 13.29
N ASP A 307 -10.31 4.86 14.10
CA ASP A 307 -11.01 4.76 15.39
C ASP A 307 -12.48 4.34 15.21
N LEU A 308 -13.15 4.80 14.14
CA LEU A 308 -14.53 4.39 13.82
C LEU A 308 -14.60 2.90 13.47
N PHE A 309 -13.52 2.33 12.94
CA PHE A 309 -13.39 0.92 12.60
C PHE A 309 -12.75 0.08 13.70
N ASN A 310 -12.43 0.68 14.86
CA ASN A 310 -11.65 0.04 15.93
C ASN A 310 -10.33 -0.59 15.42
N VAL A 311 -9.70 0.05 14.42
CA VAL A 311 -8.42 -0.35 13.86
C VAL A 311 -7.33 0.42 14.59
N TYR A 312 -6.41 -0.29 15.23
CA TYR A 312 -5.32 0.34 15.96
C TYR A 312 -4.28 0.95 15.01
N SER A 313 -3.87 2.19 15.29
CA SER A 313 -2.91 2.95 14.48
C SER A 313 -1.84 3.59 15.37
N ASP A 314 -0.61 3.07 15.32
CA ASP A 314 0.58 3.62 16.01
C ASP A 314 1.21 4.81 15.28
N LEU A 315 0.42 5.59 14.53
CA LEU A 315 0.96 6.66 13.71
C LEU A 315 1.28 7.91 14.56
N PRO A 316 2.46 8.54 14.35
CA PRO A 316 2.74 9.81 14.99
C PRO A 316 1.69 10.84 14.56
N VAL A 317 0.93 11.38 15.52
CA VAL A 317 -0.12 12.37 15.24
C VAL A 317 0.43 13.57 14.47
N GLU A 318 1.66 14.00 14.78
CA GLU A 318 2.28 15.14 14.10
C GLU A 318 2.70 14.83 12.65
N LEU A 319 2.99 13.58 12.33
CA LEU A 319 3.15 13.15 10.94
C LEU A 319 1.82 13.33 10.19
N ILE A 320 0.72 12.89 10.80
CA ILE A 320 -0.62 13.03 10.19
C ILE A 320 -0.99 14.50 10.02
N LYS A 321 -0.77 15.34 11.03
CA LYS A 321 -1.04 16.80 10.95
C LYS A 321 -0.16 17.53 9.94
N SER A 322 1.07 17.04 9.70
CA SER A 322 1.95 17.60 8.67
C SER A 322 1.47 17.31 7.24
N MET A 323 0.50 16.42 7.10
CA MET A 323 -0.19 16.09 5.86
C MET A 323 -1.60 16.71 5.93
N ASN A 324 -2.23 16.98 4.79
CA ASN A 324 -3.60 17.51 4.78
C ASN A 324 -4.63 16.44 5.18
N ILE A 325 -4.47 15.85 6.38
CA ILE A 325 -5.23 14.72 6.88
C ILE A 325 -5.80 15.06 8.26
N ARG A 326 -7.12 14.90 8.39
CA ARG A 326 -7.83 15.00 9.68
C ARG A 326 -8.09 13.60 10.24
N ILE A 327 -7.84 13.40 11.53
CA ILE A 327 -8.20 12.16 12.22
C ILE A 327 -9.59 12.34 12.81
N LEU A 328 -10.53 11.48 12.44
CA LEU A 328 -11.88 11.47 12.99
C LEU A 328 -11.98 10.34 14.01
N LYS A 329 -12.14 10.71 15.28
CA LYS A 329 -12.09 9.77 16.41
C LYS A 329 -13.44 9.19 16.75
N ASN A 330 -14.51 9.88 16.36
CA ASN A 330 -15.88 9.51 16.70
C ASN A 330 -16.86 9.97 15.60
N TRP A 331 -18.10 9.51 15.67
CA TRP A 331 -19.13 9.83 14.68
C TRP A 331 -19.49 11.31 14.63
N HIS A 332 -19.40 12.02 15.76
CA HIS A 332 -19.67 13.46 15.82
C HIS A 332 -18.63 14.26 15.01
N ASP A 333 -17.36 13.85 15.03
CA ASP A 333 -16.32 14.45 14.19
C ASP A 333 -16.69 14.34 12.69
N LEU A 334 -17.20 13.17 12.27
CA LEU A 334 -17.64 12.95 10.88
C LEU A 334 -18.92 13.71 10.54
N GLU A 335 -19.90 13.74 11.45
CA GLU A 335 -21.14 14.52 11.29
C GLU A 335 -20.87 16.03 11.18
N SER A 336 -19.83 16.54 11.85
CA SER A 336 -19.46 17.96 11.79
C SER A 336 -18.98 18.41 10.42
N ILE A 337 -18.49 17.47 9.59
CA ILE A 337 -18.08 17.72 8.20
C ILE A 337 -19.31 17.78 7.30
N TYR A 338 -20.30 16.93 7.57
CA TYR A 338 -21.54 16.81 6.79
C TYR A 338 -22.77 17.07 7.67
N PRO A 339 -22.96 18.32 8.14
CA PRO A 339 -24.07 18.67 9.01
C PRO A 339 -25.39 18.40 8.31
N ASP A 340 -26.38 17.90 9.05
CA ASP A 340 -27.71 17.68 8.51
C ASP A 340 -28.37 19.03 8.19
N THR A 341 -28.42 19.38 6.91
CA THR A 341 -29.08 20.60 6.43
C THR A 341 -30.60 20.50 6.51
N ASN A 342 -31.16 19.32 6.79
CA ASN A 342 -32.60 19.02 6.80
C ASN A 342 -33.20 18.89 8.22
N GLN A 343 -32.65 19.56 9.23
CA GLN A 343 -33.25 19.61 10.59
C GLN A 343 -34.68 20.22 10.65
N GLY A 344 -35.33 20.51 9.51
CA GLY A 344 -36.76 20.82 9.40
C GLY A 344 -37.69 19.61 9.15
N GLY A 345 -37.19 18.37 9.03
CA GLY A 345 -38.04 17.21 8.71
C GLY A 345 -37.53 15.90 9.29
N TYR A 346 -37.82 15.63 10.56
CA TYR A 346 -37.59 14.34 11.19
C TYR A 346 -38.43 13.25 10.49
N HIS A 347 -37.83 12.52 9.55
CA HIS A 347 -38.32 11.20 9.16
C HIS A 347 -37.74 10.16 10.13
N GLU A 348 -38.63 9.54 10.92
CA GLU A 348 -38.33 8.41 11.79
C GLU A 348 -37.56 7.32 11.03
N ARG A 349 -36.27 7.16 11.34
CA ARG A 349 -35.52 5.96 10.94
C ARG A 349 -36.04 4.78 11.76
N LYS A 350 -36.65 3.80 11.08
CA LYS A 350 -36.99 2.50 11.67
C LYS A 350 -35.71 1.82 12.16
N SER A 351 -35.60 1.63 13.46
CA SER A 351 -34.57 0.82 14.09
C SER A 351 -34.71 -0.64 13.63
N PHE A 352 -33.68 -1.19 12.98
CA PHE A 352 -33.53 -2.63 12.81
C PHE A 352 -32.99 -3.24 14.10
N LYS A 353 -33.70 -4.25 14.63
CA LYS A 353 -33.23 -5.14 15.71
C LYS A 353 -32.47 -6.32 15.13
#